data_AF-A0A1B0GWL6-F1
#
_entry.id   AF-A0A1B0GWL6-F1
#
_cell.length_a   1.000
_cell.length_b   1.000
_cell.length_c   1.000
_cell.angle_alpha   90.00
_cell.angle_beta   90.00
_cell.angle_gamma   90.00
#
_symmetry.space_group_name_H-M   'P 1'
#
loop_
_entity.id
_entity.type
_entity.pdbx_description
1 polymer ?
#
loop_
_entity_poly.entity_id
_entity_poly.type
_entity_poly.pdbx_seq_one_letter_code
_entity_poly.pdbx_strand_id
1 'polypeptide(L)'
;MTMALPSLGQDPWSLLSVFFFQLFLLLSLPPASGTGGQGPVPRVKYHAGDGHRALSFFQQKGLRDFDTLLLSGDGNTLYVGAREAILALNIENPGIPRLRNMIPWPASEKKKNECAFKKKSNELFSPLRMLDGGTSSKTPGGG
;
A
#
# COMPACT_ATOMS: atom_id res chain seq x y z
N MET A 1 16.23 -74.23 -9.59
CA MET A 1 14.98 -73.81 -8.89
C MET A 1 14.80 -72.32 -9.16
N THR A 2 14.10 -71.96 -10.22
CA THR A 2 13.77 -70.57 -10.57
C THR A 2 12.31 -70.35 -10.26
N MET A 3 12.02 -69.56 -9.23
CA MET A 3 10.66 -69.11 -8.96
C MET A 3 10.31 -67.93 -9.87
N ALA A 4 9.21 -68.08 -10.59
CA ALA A 4 8.63 -67.11 -11.49
C ALA A 4 8.16 -65.86 -10.73
N LEU A 5 8.36 -64.68 -11.32
CA LEU A 5 7.65 -63.47 -10.92
C LEU A 5 6.15 -63.64 -11.24
N PRO A 6 5.24 -63.23 -10.34
CA PRO A 6 3.82 -63.23 -10.65
C PRO A 6 3.54 -62.11 -11.67
N SER A 7 2.90 -62.49 -12.78
CA SER A 7 2.33 -61.57 -13.75
C SER A 7 1.26 -60.72 -13.07
N LEU A 8 1.47 -59.40 -12.99
CA LEU A 8 0.46 -58.45 -12.53
C LEU A 8 -0.63 -58.33 -13.60
N GLY A 9 -1.61 -59.22 -13.56
CA GLY A 9 -2.82 -59.11 -14.36
C GLY A 9 -3.60 -57.86 -13.94
N GLN A 10 -3.76 -56.91 -14.85
CA GLN A 10 -4.60 -55.73 -14.66
C GLN A 10 -6.07 -56.14 -14.70
N ASP A 11 -6.62 -56.49 -13.54
CA ASP A 11 -8.05 -56.70 -13.41
C ASP A 11 -8.79 -55.34 -13.34
N PRO A 12 -9.96 -55.19 -13.99
CA PRO A 12 -10.71 -53.92 -14.03
C PRO A 12 -11.19 -53.44 -12.65
N TRP A 13 -11.37 -54.36 -11.69
CA TRP A 13 -11.89 -54.05 -10.36
C TRP A 13 -10.84 -53.38 -9.47
N SER A 14 -9.58 -53.78 -9.62
CA SER A 14 -8.41 -53.14 -9.03
C SER A 14 -8.26 -51.70 -9.54
N LEU A 15 -8.53 -51.46 -10.83
CA LEU A 15 -8.53 -50.10 -11.38
C LEU A 15 -9.66 -49.24 -10.81
N LEU A 16 -10.89 -49.77 -10.68
CA LEU A 16 -11.98 -49.05 -10.02
C LEU A 16 -11.65 -48.76 -8.56
N SER A 17 -11.09 -49.74 -7.84
CA SER A 17 -10.68 -49.59 -6.44
C SER A 17 -9.64 -48.48 -6.26
N VAL A 18 -8.60 -48.47 -7.10
CA VAL A 18 -7.58 -47.40 -7.11
C VAL A 18 -8.21 -46.05 -7.46
N PHE A 19 -9.14 -46.01 -8.42
CA PHE A 19 -9.83 -44.77 -8.80
C PHE A 19 -10.67 -44.20 -7.65
N PHE A 20 -11.45 -45.05 -6.96
CA PHE A 20 -12.21 -44.61 -5.78
C PHE A 20 -11.30 -44.19 -4.63
N PHE A 21 -10.20 -44.90 -4.41
CA PHE A 21 -9.21 -44.54 -3.39
C PHE A 21 -8.53 -43.19 -3.72
N GLN A 22 -8.16 -42.95 -4.97
CA GLN A 22 -7.64 -41.67 -5.43
C GLN A 22 -8.67 -40.54 -5.30
N LEU A 23 -9.93 -40.78 -5.66
CA LEU A 23 -11.00 -39.79 -5.51
C LEU A 23 -11.26 -39.47 -4.04
N PHE A 24 -11.23 -40.47 -3.16
CA PHE A 24 -11.34 -40.29 -1.72
C PHE A 24 -10.14 -39.52 -1.14
N LEU A 25 -8.92 -39.77 -1.62
CA LEU A 25 -7.74 -38.97 -1.27
C LEU A 25 -7.85 -37.51 -1.72
N LEU A 26 -8.37 -37.26 -2.93
CA LEU A 26 -8.60 -35.90 -3.40
C LEU A 26 -9.71 -35.19 -2.60
N LEU A 27 -10.76 -35.90 -2.20
CA LEU A 27 -11.90 -35.32 -1.47
C LEU A 27 -11.62 -35.13 0.03
N SER A 28 -10.76 -35.97 0.61
CA SER A 28 -10.34 -35.87 2.02
C SER A 28 -9.25 -34.83 2.24
N LEU A 29 -8.65 -34.28 1.18
CA LEU A 29 -7.75 -33.14 1.31
C LEU A 29 -8.61 -31.94 1.74
N PRO A 30 -8.49 -31.45 2.99
CA PRO A 30 -9.16 -30.21 3.37
C PRO A 30 -8.73 -29.14 2.37
N PRO A 31 -9.62 -28.21 1.96
CA PRO A 31 -9.17 -27.07 1.18
C PRO A 31 -7.98 -26.51 1.95
N ALA A 32 -6.84 -26.40 1.29
CA ALA A 32 -5.73 -25.64 1.83
C ALA A 32 -6.26 -24.20 1.93
N SER A 33 -6.96 -23.91 3.03
CA SER A 33 -6.89 -22.61 3.65
C SER A 33 -5.42 -22.46 3.92
N GLY A 34 -4.73 -21.89 2.93
CA GLY A 34 -3.36 -21.47 3.05
C GLY A 34 -3.27 -20.87 4.44
N THR A 35 -2.32 -21.36 5.22
CA THR A 35 -2.07 -20.91 6.58
C THR A 35 -1.64 -19.45 6.47
N GLY A 36 -2.61 -18.57 6.21
CA GLY A 36 -2.51 -17.16 6.45
C GLY A 36 -2.38 -17.11 7.94
N GLY A 37 -1.12 -17.10 8.40
CA GLY A 37 -0.79 -17.07 9.80
C GLY A 37 -1.71 -16.04 10.43
N GLN A 38 -2.54 -16.48 11.37
CA GLN A 38 -3.36 -15.56 12.13
C GLN A 38 -2.38 -14.67 12.87
N GLY A 39 -2.09 -13.52 12.27
CA GLY A 39 -1.33 -12.46 12.89
C GLY A 39 -2.06 -12.04 14.17
N PRO A 40 -1.34 -11.42 15.11
CA PRO A 40 -1.94 -11.00 16.37
C PRO A 40 -3.20 -10.15 16.10
N VAL A 41 -4.30 -10.52 16.75
CA VAL A 41 -5.56 -9.78 16.66
C VAL A 41 -5.38 -8.43 17.39
N PRO A 42 -5.82 -7.30 16.80
CA PRO A 42 -5.74 -6.00 17.47
C PRO A 42 -6.53 -6.04 18.79
N ARG A 43 -5.92 -5.58 19.88
CA ARG A 43 -6.54 -5.56 21.23
C ARG A 43 -7.81 -4.71 21.28
N VAL A 44 -7.84 -3.63 20.51
CA VAL A 44 -8.97 -2.71 20.41
C VAL A 44 -9.16 -2.34 18.93
N LYS A 45 -10.41 -2.28 18.49
CA LYS A 45 -10.80 -1.86 17.15
C LYS A 45 -11.76 -0.69 17.27
N TYR A 46 -11.51 0.37 16.51
CA TYR A 46 -12.41 1.50 16.38
C TYR A 46 -12.88 1.55 14.93
N HIS A 47 -14.17 1.76 14.74
CA HIS A 47 -14.72 1.98 13.40
C HIS A 47 -14.50 3.41 12.94
N ALA A 48 -14.48 3.64 11.62
CA ALA A 48 -14.43 4.99 11.10
C ALA A 48 -15.69 5.75 11.56
N GLY A 49 -15.49 6.91 12.19
CA GLY A 49 -16.58 7.72 12.77
C GLY A 49 -16.96 7.35 14.21
N ASP A 50 -16.23 6.45 14.87
CA ASP A 50 -16.44 6.17 16.29
C ASP A 50 -16.13 7.41 17.15
N GLY A 51 -17.12 7.86 17.93
CA GLY A 51 -17.00 9.02 18.81
C GLY A 51 -16.01 8.85 19.96
N HIS A 52 -15.70 7.61 20.35
CA HIS A 52 -14.65 7.34 21.33
C HIS A 52 -13.25 7.67 20.80
N ARG A 53 -13.08 7.73 19.47
CA ARG A 53 -11.82 8.09 18.82
C ARG A 53 -12.07 8.90 17.55
N ALA A 54 -12.46 10.16 17.75
CA ALA A 54 -12.67 11.10 16.64
C ALA A 54 -11.38 11.29 15.82
N LEU A 55 -11.50 11.11 14.50
CA LEU A 55 -10.44 11.37 13.54
C LEU A 55 -10.77 12.63 12.74
N SER A 56 -9.78 13.49 12.59
CA SER A 56 -9.90 14.67 11.73
C SER A 56 -9.51 14.33 10.29
N PHE A 57 -10.33 14.77 9.35
CA PHE A 57 -10.07 14.60 7.93
C PHE A 57 -9.80 15.96 7.29
N PHE A 58 -8.77 16.01 6.46
CA PHE A 58 -8.51 17.16 5.58
C PHE A 58 -8.71 16.72 4.14
N GLN A 59 -9.51 17.48 3.39
CA GLN A 59 -9.70 17.28 1.96
C GLN A 59 -9.73 18.62 1.24
N GLN A 60 -9.09 18.68 0.08
CA GLN A 60 -9.05 19.86 -0.76
C GLN A 60 -9.48 19.48 -2.19
N LYS A 61 -10.41 20.24 -2.76
CA LYS A 61 -10.93 19.98 -4.11
C LYS A 61 -9.80 20.09 -5.14
N GLY A 62 -9.70 19.10 -6.02
CA GLY A 62 -8.72 19.10 -7.13
C GLY A 62 -7.34 18.56 -6.75
N LEU A 63 -7.10 18.22 -5.48
CA LEU A 63 -5.87 17.55 -5.05
C LEU A 63 -6.11 16.07 -4.82
N ARG A 64 -5.07 15.27 -5.10
CA ARG A 64 -5.03 13.81 -4.92
C ARG A 64 -3.64 13.42 -4.43
N ASP A 65 -3.52 12.19 -3.94
CA ASP A 65 -2.24 11.56 -3.57
C ASP A 65 -1.46 12.37 -2.51
N PHE A 66 -1.98 12.40 -1.28
CA PHE A 66 -1.31 13.00 -0.12
C PHE A 66 -0.29 12.02 0.47
N ASP A 67 0.90 11.93 -0.13
CA ASP A 67 1.89 10.89 0.17
C ASP A 67 3.06 11.36 1.06
N THR A 68 3.31 12.66 1.11
CA THR A 68 4.46 13.24 1.78
C THR A 68 4.00 14.11 2.95
N LEU A 69 4.49 13.83 4.15
CA LEU A 69 4.12 14.53 5.38
C LEU A 69 5.39 14.98 6.10
N LEU A 70 5.48 16.28 6.41
CA LEU A 70 6.59 16.86 7.17
C LEU A 70 6.06 17.78 8.25
N LEU A 71 6.38 17.48 9.50
CA LEU A 71 6.05 18.32 10.64
C LEU A 71 7.11 19.41 10.81
N SER A 72 6.69 20.65 11.02
CA SER A 72 7.57 21.76 11.35
C SER A 72 8.24 21.56 12.71
N GLY A 73 9.40 22.18 12.94
CA GLY A 73 10.13 22.05 14.20
C GLY A 73 9.39 22.61 15.43
N ASP A 74 8.46 23.54 15.23
CA ASP A 74 7.58 24.07 16.28
C ASP A 74 6.36 23.16 16.56
N GLY A 75 6.11 22.13 15.73
CA GLY A 75 4.98 21.21 15.88
C GLY A 75 3.61 21.77 15.47
N ASN A 76 3.55 23.03 15.01
CA ASN A 76 2.29 23.72 14.74
C ASN A 76 1.84 23.63 13.28
N THR A 77 2.77 23.32 12.37
CA THR A 77 2.51 23.29 10.93
C THR A 77 2.86 21.92 10.34
N LEU A 78 1.91 21.29 9.66
CA LEU A 78 2.12 20.08 8.88
C LEU A 78 2.21 20.45 7.40
N TYR A 79 3.40 20.31 6.82
CA TYR A 79 3.59 20.39 5.37
C TYR A 79 3.16 19.08 4.73
N VAL A 80 2.33 19.18 3.69
CA VAL A 80 1.79 18.02 2.98
C VAL A 80 2.11 18.15 1.50
N GLY A 81 2.84 17.18 0.96
CA GLY A 81 3.00 17.01 -0.48
C GLY A 81 1.78 16.29 -1.04
N ALA A 82 1.18 16.88 -2.06
CA ALA A 82 0.10 16.29 -2.83
C ALA A 82 0.45 16.35 -4.33
N ARG A 83 -0.26 15.57 -5.14
CA ARG A 83 -0.09 15.66 -6.59
C ARG A 83 -0.43 17.08 -7.07
N GLU A 84 0.51 17.68 -7.80
CA GLU A 84 0.43 19.04 -8.34
C GLU A 84 0.40 20.18 -7.29
N ALA A 85 0.63 19.93 -6.00
CA ALA A 85 0.65 20.99 -4.99
C ALA A 85 1.40 20.63 -3.69
N ILE A 86 1.90 21.66 -3.01
CA ILE A 86 2.43 21.56 -1.64
C ILE A 86 1.52 22.38 -0.72
N LEU A 87 1.04 21.78 0.36
CA LEU A 87 0.17 22.43 1.34
C LEU A 87 0.91 22.66 2.65
N ALA A 88 0.50 23.68 3.39
CA ALA A 88 0.84 23.90 4.79
C ALA A 88 -0.44 23.94 5.62
N LEU A 89 -0.60 23.00 6.54
CA LEU A 89 -1.75 22.89 7.43
C LEU A 89 -1.36 23.36 8.84
N ASN A 90 -2.15 24.24 9.45
CA ASN A 90 -2.06 24.53 10.87
C ASN A 90 -2.74 23.38 11.64
N ILE A 91 -2.00 22.77 12.58
CA ILE A 91 -2.43 21.66 13.43
C ILE A 91 -2.37 21.99 14.94
N GLU A 92 -2.27 23.28 15.31
CA GLU A 92 -2.27 23.75 16.71
C GLU A 92 -3.50 23.29 17.48
N ASN A 93 -4.64 23.23 16.81
CA ASN A 93 -5.88 22.71 17.38
C ASN A 93 -6.06 21.24 16.98
N PRO A 94 -5.86 20.30 17.91
CA PRO A 94 -6.01 18.88 17.62
C PRO A 94 -7.43 18.59 17.16
N GLY A 95 -7.55 17.89 16.02
CA GLY A 95 -8.84 17.52 15.45
C GLY A 95 -9.37 18.45 14.36
N ILE A 96 -8.77 19.62 14.14
CA ILE A 96 -9.23 20.57 13.11
C ILE A 96 -8.03 21.12 12.32
N PRO A 97 -7.44 20.32 11.40
CA PRO A 97 -6.39 20.80 10.52
C PRO A 97 -6.94 21.91 9.61
N ARG A 98 -6.30 23.08 9.62
CA ARG A 98 -6.71 24.23 8.81
C ARG A 98 -5.67 24.53 7.74
N LEU A 99 -6.11 24.75 6.50
CA LEU A 99 -5.20 25.17 5.44
C LEU A 99 -4.65 26.57 5.75
N ARG A 100 -3.33 26.66 5.94
CA ARG A 100 -2.62 27.93 6.15
C ARG A 100 -2.11 28.49 4.83
N ASN A 101 -1.53 27.64 3.98
CA ASN A 101 -1.02 28.04 2.66
C ASN A 101 -1.03 26.86 1.68
N MET A 102 -1.03 27.15 0.38
CA MET A 102 -0.93 26.17 -0.70
C MET A 102 -0.12 26.74 -1.86
N ILE A 103 0.88 25.99 -2.32
CA ILE A 103 1.70 26.32 -3.47
C ILE A 103 1.34 25.33 -4.59
N PRO A 104 0.71 25.78 -5.70
CA PRO A 104 0.50 24.92 -6.85
C PRO A 104 1.87 24.59 -7.49
N TRP A 105 2.09 23.31 -7.74
CA TRP A 105 3.30 22.78 -8.37
C TRP A 105 2.91 21.83 -9.52
N PRO A 106 2.26 22.34 -10.58
CA PRO A 106 1.79 21.48 -11.65
C PRO A 106 2.96 20.91 -12.45
N ALA A 107 2.87 19.63 -12.80
CA ALA A 107 3.75 19.07 -13.81
C ALA A 107 3.40 19.67 -15.18
N SER A 108 4.42 20.03 -15.98
CA SER A 108 4.19 20.57 -17.33
C SER A 108 3.41 19.57 -18.20
N GLU A 109 2.43 20.04 -18.95
CA GLU A 109 1.59 19.19 -19.82
C GLU A 109 2.40 18.33 -20.80
N LYS A 110 3.52 18.85 -21.32
CA LYS A 110 4.45 18.09 -22.17
C LYS A 110 4.98 16.82 -21.47
N LYS A 111 5.40 16.93 -20.21
CA LYS A 111 5.89 15.80 -19.40
C LYS A 111 4.76 14.85 -18.98
N LYS A 112 3.54 15.36 -18.73
CA LYS A 112 2.36 14.52 -18.46
C LYS A 112 2.03 13.66 -19.67
N ASN A 113 2.02 14.26 -20.87
CA ASN A 113 1.73 13.57 -22.13
C ASN A 113 2.83 12.57 -22.50
N GLU A 114 4.10 12.93 -22.32
CA GLU A 114 5.23 12.03 -22.54
C GLU A 114 5.19 10.81 -21.59
N CYS A 115 4.85 11.03 -20.32
CA CYS A 115 4.64 9.96 -19.34
C CYS A 115 3.46 9.06 -19.70
N ALA A 116 2.31 9.64 -20.11
CA ALA A 116 1.14 8.88 -20.55
C ALA A 116 1.43 8.03 -21.79
N PHE A 117 2.18 8.58 -22.75
CA PHE A 117 2.55 7.88 -23.98
C PHE A 117 3.54 6.74 -23.74
N LYS A 118 4.45 6.90 -22.77
CA LYS A 118 5.43 5.90 -22.38
C LYS A 118 4.82 4.75 -21.55
N LYS A 119 3.56 4.88 -21.12
CA LYS A 119 2.85 3.96 -20.22
C LYS A 119 2.15 2.78 -20.92
N LYS A 120 2.74 2.25 -22.01
CA LYS A 120 2.35 0.93 -22.58
C LYS A 120 3.19 -0.24 -22.06
N SER A 121 4.24 0.00 -21.29
CA SER A 121 4.93 -1.05 -20.54
C SER A 121 4.71 -0.86 -19.04
N ASN A 122 3.91 -1.76 -18.49
CA ASN A 122 3.79 -2.07 -17.08
C ASN A 122 5.18 -2.36 -16.50
N GLU A 123 5.76 -1.43 -15.73
CA GLU A 123 6.63 -1.75 -14.60
C GLU A 123 6.98 -0.53 -13.73
N LEU A 124 6.64 -0.68 -12.45
CA LEU A 124 7.21 -0.07 -11.25
C LEU A 124 7.31 1.46 -11.12
N PHE A 125 6.29 2.04 -10.47
CA PHE A 125 6.36 3.38 -9.88
C PHE A 125 7.33 3.41 -8.70
N SER A 126 8.45 4.11 -8.83
CA SER A 126 9.30 4.51 -7.71
C SER A 126 8.89 5.92 -7.23
N PRO A 127 8.44 6.11 -5.98
CA PRO A 127 8.14 7.43 -5.45
C PRO A 127 9.43 8.20 -5.12
N LEU A 128 9.53 9.43 -5.59
CA LEU A 128 10.64 10.34 -5.31
C LEU A 128 10.58 10.77 -3.83
N ARG A 129 11.61 10.39 -3.05
CA ARG A 129 11.88 10.96 -1.73
C ARG A 129 12.99 12.00 -1.85
N MET A 130 12.71 13.22 -1.42
CA MET A 130 13.58 14.11 -0.61
C MET A 130 13.13 15.57 -0.78
N LEU A 131 12.76 16.21 0.33
CA LEU A 131 12.79 17.66 0.48
C LEU A 131 13.93 17.96 1.44
N ASP A 132 15.01 18.57 0.96
CA ASP A 132 16.11 19.04 1.80
C ASP A 132 15.90 20.51 2.15
N GLY A 133 16.14 20.86 3.42
CA GLY A 133 15.92 22.17 3.99
C GLY A 133 17.09 23.10 3.67
N GLY A 134 16.97 23.90 2.61
CA GLY A 134 17.94 24.96 2.32
C GLY A 134 17.87 26.08 3.36
N THR A 135 18.87 26.18 4.24
CA THR A 135 19.06 27.35 5.11
C THR A 135 19.82 28.43 4.34
N SER A 136 19.23 29.62 4.21
CA SER A 136 19.90 30.79 3.65
C SER A 136 20.47 31.63 4.79
N SER A 137 21.76 31.45 5.09
CA SER A 137 22.52 32.37 5.95
C SER A 137 23.00 33.55 5.10
N LYS A 138 22.38 34.71 5.28
CA LYS A 138 22.84 35.97 4.68
C LYS A 138 23.59 36.77 5.75
N THR A 139 24.91 36.78 5.65
CA THR A 139 25.81 37.65 6.43
C THR A 139 25.66 39.10 5.94
N PRO A 140 25.51 40.11 6.82
CA PRO A 140 25.69 41.50 6.40
C PRO A 140 27.18 41.85 6.42
N GLY A 141 27.73 42.15 5.25
CA GLY A 141 29.00 42.85 5.08
C GLY A 141 28.83 44.33 5.44
N GLY A 142 29.85 44.88 6.11
CA GLY A 142 29.85 46.21 6.71
C GLY A 142 29.85 47.39 5.73
N GLY A 143 29.55 48.54 6.33
CA GLY A 143 29.72 49.90 5.85
C GLY A 143 29.74 50.81 7.06
#